data_AF-A0A520C8G2-F1
#
_entry.id   AF-A0A520C8G2-F1
#
_cell.length_a   1.000
_cell.length_b   1.000
_cell.length_c   1.000
_cell.angle_alpha   90.00
_cell.angle_beta   90.00
_cell.angle_gamma   90.00
#
_symmetry.space_group_name_H-M   'P 1'
#
loop_
_entity.id
_entity.type
_entity.pdbx_description
1 polymer ?
#
loop_
_entity_poly.entity_id
_entity_poly.type
_entity_poly.pdbx_seq_one_letter_code
_entity_poly.pdbx_strand_id
1 'polypeptide(L)'
;MGAKVYSVERQNELFKTTSLLLPKLGIRPKLITFGDGYKGLPNYAPFDSIIVTAGAPIIPKPLMAQLKIGGRLVIPLGEEHQIMTMLIRKNETQFEKHEFGEFRFVPLLENKN
;
A
#
# COMPACT_ATOMS: atom_id res chain seq x y z
N MET A 1 9.13 -8.14 -16.82
CA MET A 1 8.06 -7.83 -15.84
C MET A 1 7.75 -6.35 -15.94
N GLY A 2 6.56 -5.98 -16.43
CA GLY A 2 6.22 -4.62 -16.92
C GLY A 2 5.27 -3.82 -16.03
N ALA A 3 5.37 -3.92 -14.70
CA ALA A 3 4.49 -3.18 -13.79
C ALA A 3 4.87 -1.70 -13.71
N LYS A 4 3.87 -0.80 -13.73
CA LYS A 4 4.04 0.61 -13.37
C LYS A 4 3.90 0.74 -11.85
N VAL A 5 5.01 0.94 -11.16
CA VAL A 5 5.04 0.99 -9.68
C VAL A 5 4.87 2.42 -9.19
N TYR A 6 3.98 2.60 -8.22
CA TYR A 6 3.80 3.85 -7.49
C TYR A 6 4.05 3.53 -6.00
N SER A 7 4.84 4.37 -5.33
CA SER A 7 5.21 4.16 -3.92
C SER A 7 4.97 5.43 -3.12
N VAL A 8 4.41 5.28 -1.92
CA VAL A 8 4.15 6.36 -0.96
C VAL A 8 4.97 6.07 0.29
N GLU A 9 5.79 7.02 0.70
CA GLU A 9 6.58 6.96 1.93
C GLU A 9 6.24 8.18 2.79
N ARG A 10 5.98 7.96 4.09
CA ARG A 10 5.63 9.02 5.03
C ARG A 10 6.82 9.59 5.78
N GLN A 11 7.96 8.92 5.74
CA GLN A 11 9.21 9.35 6.36
C GLN A 11 10.09 10.10 5.37
N ASN A 12 10.31 11.40 5.60
CA ASN A 12 11.01 12.25 4.64
C ASN A 12 12.44 11.77 4.34
N GLU A 13 13.18 11.32 5.36
CA GLU A 13 14.55 10.84 5.21
C GLU A 13 14.62 9.53 4.41
N LEU A 14 13.69 8.60 4.62
CA LEU A 14 13.58 7.38 3.81
C LEU A 14 13.19 7.70 2.37
N PHE A 15 12.25 8.62 2.17
CA PHE A 15 11.84 9.09 0.85
C PHE A 15 13.02 9.68 0.06
N LYS A 16 13.78 10.61 0.67
CA LYS A 16 14.96 11.22 0.04
C LYS A 16 16.01 10.18 -0.32
N THR A 17 16.34 9.30 0.64
CA THR A 17 17.35 8.25 0.47
C THR A 17 16.96 7.32 -0.68
N THR A 18 15.71 6.84 -0.68
CA THR A 18 15.20 5.91 -1.69
C THR A 18 15.10 6.54 -3.08
N SER A 19 14.68 7.80 -3.16
CA SER A 19 14.58 8.55 -4.42
C SER A 19 15.94 8.72 -5.11
N LEU A 20 17.02 8.81 -4.34
CA LEU A 20 18.39 8.84 -4.87
C LEU A 20 18.96 7.45 -5.14
N LEU A 21 18.58 6.44 -4.36
CA LEU A 21 19.11 5.08 -4.44
C LEU A 21 18.58 4.32 -5.66
N LEU A 22 17.25 4.29 -5.88
CA LEU A 22 16.65 3.44 -6.89
C LEU A 22 17.17 3.71 -8.32
N PRO A 23 17.34 4.97 -8.77
CA PRO A 23 17.91 5.24 -10.09
C PRO A 23 19.33 4.72 -10.27
N LYS A 24 20.16 4.73 -9.21
CA LYS A 24 21.53 4.19 -9.22
C LYS A 24 21.54 2.67 -9.40
N LEU A 25 20.49 2.00 -8.94
CA LEU A 25 20.29 0.55 -9.11
C LEU A 25 19.59 0.20 -10.45
N GLY A 26 19.32 1.18 -11.30
CA GLY A 26 18.57 0.99 -12.55
C GLY A 26 17.07 0.75 -12.36
N ILE A 27 16.54 0.93 -11.14
CA ILE A 27 15.14 0.73 -10.80
C ILE A 27 14.40 2.07 -10.94
N ARG A 28 13.32 2.10 -11.72
CA ARG A 28 12.59 3.34 -12.04
C ARG A 28 11.08 3.17 -11.82
N PRO A 29 10.58 3.38 -10.59
CA PRO A 29 9.14 3.48 -10.33
C PRO A 29 8.54 4.63 -11.14
N LYS A 30 7.25 4.53 -11.46
CA LYS A 30 6.54 5.62 -12.14
C LYS A 30 6.37 6.84 -11.24
N LEU A 31 6.24 6.62 -9.94
CA LEU A 31 6.21 7.67 -8.91
C LEU A 31 6.75 7.11 -7.59
N ILE A 32 7.58 7.90 -6.93
CA ILE A 32 7.88 7.78 -5.50
C ILE A 32 7.41 9.11 -4.91
N THR A 33 6.56 9.08 -3.91
CA THR A 33 6.03 10.31 -3.31
C THR A 33 6.13 10.30 -1.79
N PHE A 34 6.41 11.48 -1.26
CA PHE A 34 6.37 11.74 0.16
C PHE A 34 4.93 12.09 0.59
N GLY A 35 4.28 11.20 1.34
CA GLY A 35 2.85 11.34 1.62
C GLY A 35 2.29 10.34 2.63
N ASP A 36 0.99 10.47 2.88
CA ASP A 36 0.24 9.62 3.81
C ASP A 36 -0.32 8.39 3.08
N GLY A 37 0.18 7.21 3.46
CA GLY A 37 -0.23 5.94 2.87
C GLY A 37 -1.71 5.60 3.08
N TYR A 38 -2.38 6.10 4.13
CA TYR A 38 -3.81 5.86 4.35
C TYR A 38 -4.67 6.45 3.23
N LYS A 39 -4.21 7.52 2.59
CA LYS A 39 -4.93 8.21 1.52
C LYS A 39 -4.72 7.57 0.15
N GLY A 40 -3.73 6.68 0.03
CA GLY A 40 -3.32 6.13 -1.27
C GLY A 40 -2.92 7.23 -2.25
N LEU A 41 -3.26 7.03 -3.53
CA LEU A 41 -2.92 7.90 -4.65
C LEU A 41 -4.14 8.07 -5.59
N PRO A 42 -5.16 8.83 -5.19
CA PRO A 42 -6.42 8.92 -5.92
C PRO A 42 -6.28 9.40 -7.37
N ASN A 43 -5.31 10.29 -7.65
CA ASN A 43 -5.04 10.80 -9.01
C ASN A 43 -4.47 9.74 -9.97
N TYR A 44 -4.00 8.60 -9.44
CA TYR A 44 -3.43 7.50 -10.21
C TYR A 44 -4.26 6.21 -10.11
N ALA A 45 -5.33 6.24 -9.31
CA ALA A 45 -6.30 5.18 -9.23
C ALA A 45 -7.07 5.04 -10.56
N PRO A 46 -7.62 3.86 -10.86
CA PRO A 46 -7.62 2.66 -10.03
C PRO A 46 -6.39 1.77 -10.25
N PHE A 47 -5.98 1.04 -9.21
CA PHE A 47 -4.84 0.13 -9.22
C PHE A 47 -5.27 -1.33 -9.39
N ASP A 48 -4.48 -2.11 -10.15
CA ASP A 48 -4.63 -3.57 -10.25
C ASP A 48 -4.22 -4.27 -8.95
N SER A 49 -3.25 -3.70 -8.22
CA SER A 49 -2.81 -4.22 -6.94
C SER A 49 -2.28 -3.11 -6.04
N ILE A 50 -2.55 -3.24 -4.74
CA ILE A 50 -2.02 -2.38 -3.68
C ILE A 50 -1.37 -3.29 -2.65
N ILE A 51 -0.16 -2.94 -2.22
CA ILE A 51 0.54 -3.62 -1.12
C ILE A 51 0.86 -2.58 -0.05
N VAL A 52 0.56 -2.91 1.20
CA VAL A 52 0.86 -2.07 2.36
C VAL A 52 1.88 -2.81 3.21
N THR A 53 3.04 -2.17 3.43
CA THR A 53 4.17 -2.74 4.16
C THR A 53 4.30 -2.16 5.57
N ALA A 54 3.15 -1.85 6.19
CA ALA A 54 3.01 -1.36 7.56
C ALA A 54 1.66 -1.84 8.13
N GLY A 55 1.62 -2.17 9.42
CA GLY A 55 0.44 -2.69 10.11
C GLY A 55 -0.64 -1.64 10.29
N ALA A 56 -1.87 -1.91 9.83
CA ALA A 56 -3.01 -1.03 10.05
C ALA A 56 -4.01 -1.68 11.01
N PRO A 57 -4.64 -0.92 11.94
CA PRO A 57 -5.64 -1.47 12.86
C PRO A 57 -6.89 -1.93 12.11
N ILE A 58 -7.24 -1.25 11.01
CA ILE A 58 -8.35 -1.57 10.13
C ILE A 58 -7.96 -1.32 8.67
N ILE A 59 -8.71 -1.91 7.73
CA ILE A 59 -8.49 -1.70 6.30
C ILE A 59 -8.83 -0.24 5.92
N PRO A 60 -7.90 0.53 5.33
CA PRO A 60 -8.19 1.89 4.89
C PRO A 60 -9.19 1.92 3.73
N LYS A 61 -10.35 2.55 3.94
CA LYS A 61 -11.39 2.75 2.90
C LYS A 61 -10.86 3.41 1.61
N PRO A 62 -9.96 4.42 1.66
CA PRO A 62 -9.42 5.01 0.44
C PRO A 62 -8.67 3.99 -0.43
N LEU A 63 -7.94 3.05 0.18
CA LEU A 63 -7.23 2.01 -0.58
C LEU A 63 -8.20 1.02 -1.23
N MET A 64 -9.28 0.64 -0.53
CA MET A 64 -10.35 -0.19 -1.11
C MET A 64 -11.03 0.50 -2.30
N ALA A 65 -11.31 1.80 -2.20
CA ALA A 65 -11.94 2.58 -3.27
C ALA A 65 -11.05 2.72 -4.51
N GLN A 66 -9.74 2.74 -4.32
CA GLN A 66 -8.74 2.88 -5.38
C GLN A 66 -8.37 1.55 -6.06
N LEU A 67 -8.93 0.41 -5.64
CA LEU A 67 -8.75 -0.86 -6.34
C LEU A 67 -9.69 -0.99 -7.55
N LYS A 68 -9.18 -1.54 -8.66
CA LYS A 68 -10.05 -2.03 -9.75
C LYS A 68 -10.92 -3.19 -9.27
N ILE A 69 -12.06 -3.41 -9.92
CA ILE A 69 -12.77 -4.70 -9.84
C ILE A 69 -11.81 -5.79 -10.34
N GLY A 70 -11.68 -6.88 -9.59
CA GLY A 70 -10.67 -7.94 -9.76
C GLY A 70 -9.30 -7.61 -9.16
N GLY A 71 -9.08 -6.37 -8.72
CA GLY A 71 -7.83 -5.92 -8.10
C GLY A 71 -7.65 -6.44 -6.68
N ARG A 72 -6.40 -6.44 -6.21
CA ARG A 72 -6.01 -7.04 -4.92
C ARG A 72 -5.35 -6.03 -3.97
N LEU A 73 -5.76 -6.00 -2.71
CA LEU A 73 -5.08 -5.27 -1.64
C LEU A 73 -4.47 -6.28 -0.67
N VAL A 74 -3.17 -6.19 -0.42
CA VAL A 74 -2.48 -6.98 0.61
C VAL A 74 -2.03 -6.04 1.72
N ILE A 75 -2.43 -6.34 2.95
CA ILE A 75 -2.20 -5.47 4.11
C ILE A 75 -2.14 -6.31 5.41
N PRO A 76 -1.15 -6.08 6.29
CA PRO A 76 -1.14 -6.63 7.63
C PRO A 76 -2.15 -5.87 8.51
N LEU A 77 -3.09 -6.61 9.13
CA LEU A 77 -4.15 -6.04 9.97
C LEU A 77 -4.01 -6.43 11.43
N GLY A 78 -4.03 -5.45 12.32
CA GLY A 78 -3.89 -5.61 13.77
C GLY A 78 -2.93 -4.58 14.37
N GLU A 79 -2.84 -4.56 15.69
CA GLU A 79 -1.91 -3.68 16.43
C GLU A 79 -0.64 -4.47 16.81
N GLU A 80 -0.69 -5.25 17.89
CA GLU A 80 0.44 -6.06 18.39
C GLU A 80 0.60 -7.38 17.64
N HIS A 81 -0.51 -8.06 17.36
CA HIS A 81 -0.59 -9.28 16.55
C HIS A 81 -1.30 -8.95 15.25
N GLN A 82 -0.60 -9.10 14.12
CA GLN A 82 -1.13 -8.74 12.82
C GLN A 82 -1.37 -9.98 11.97
N ILE A 83 -2.54 -10.06 11.32
CA ILE A 83 -2.84 -11.09 10.33
C ILE A 83 -2.64 -10.50 8.95
N MET A 84 -1.77 -11.12 8.15
CA MET A 84 -1.64 -10.72 6.74
C MET A 84 -2.96 -11.02 6.03
N THR A 85 -3.57 -10.00 5.45
CA THR A 85 -4.89 -10.08 4.83
C THR A 85 -4.79 -9.65 3.37
N MET A 86 -5.42 -10.43 2.48
CA MET A 86 -5.67 -10.03 1.10
C MET A 86 -7.16 -9.79 0.87
N LEU A 87 -7.50 -8.68 0.24
CA LEU A 87 -8.83 -8.41 -0.31
C LEU A 87 -8.81 -8.51 -1.82
N ILE A 88 -9.83 -9.13 -2.40
CA ILE A 88 -10.12 -9.09 -3.83
C ILE A 88 -11.42 -8.32 -4.04
N ARG A 89 -11.40 -7.23 -4.80
CA ARG A 89 -12.61 -6.46 -5.11
C ARG A 89 -13.46 -7.24 -6.12
N LYS A 90 -14.66 -7.67 -5.73
CA LYS A 90 -15.54 -8.49 -6.60
C LYS A 90 -16.46 -7.64 -7.48
N ASN A 91 -16.94 -6.54 -6.94
CA ASN A 91 -17.75 -5.55 -7.64
C ASN A 91 -17.62 -4.18 -6.95
N GLU A 92 -18.56 -3.28 -7.18
CA GLU A 92 -18.52 -1.92 -6.62
C GLU A 92 -18.52 -1.89 -5.09
N THR A 93 -19.24 -2.82 -4.44
CA THR A 93 -19.50 -2.81 -2.99
C THR A 93 -18.95 -4.04 -2.25
N GLN A 94 -18.68 -5.15 -2.95
CA GLN A 94 -18.28 -6.42 -2.36
C GLN A 94 -16.78 -6.70 -2.51
N PHE A 95 -16.20 -7.20 -1.43
CA PHE A 95 -14.82 -7.66 -1.36
C PHE A 95 -14.79 -9.08 -0.79
N GLU A 96 -13.99 -9.96 -1.41
CA GLU A 96 -13.62 -11.25 -0.82
C GLU A 96 -12.38 -11.05 0.06
N LYS A 97 -12.38 -11.64 1.25
CA LYS A 97 -11.27 -11.56 2.21
C LYS A 97 -10.60 -12.92 2.35
N HIS A 98 -9.27 -12.93 2.27
CA HIS A 98 -8.43 -14.07 2.60
C HIS A 98 -7.46 -13.66 3.71
N GLU A 99 -7.35 -14.50 4.72
CA GLU A 99 -6.37 -14.35 5.80
C GLU A 99 -5.23 -15.34 5.57
N PHE A 100 -4.03 -14.92 5.94
CA PHE A 100 -2.83 -15.75 5.96
C PHE A 100 -2.31 -15.85 7.40
N GLY A 101 -1.02 -16.18 7.57
CA GLY A 101 -0.42 -16.32 8.89
C GLY A 101 -0.26 -15.00 9.66
N GLU A 102 0.30 -15.14 10.87
CA GLU A 102 0.68 -14.02 11.73
C GLU A 102 1.97 -13.33 11.27
N PHE A 103 1.99 -12.00 11.35
CA PHE A 103 3.12 -11.15 11.00
C PHE A 103 3.28 -10.01 12.03
N ARG A 104 4.43 -9.33 11.97
CA ARG A 104 4.72 -8.12 12.75
C ARG A 104 5.38 -7.07 11.86
N PHE A 105 4.64 -6.03 11.53
CA PHE A 105 5.10 -4.84 10.82
C PHE A 105 5.05 -3.63 11.74
N VAL A 106 5.88 -2.62 11.43
CA VAL A 106 5.77 -1.29 12.03
C VAL A 106 4.38 -0.68 11.76
N PRO A 107 3.84 0.18 12.64
CA PRO A 107 2.51 0.74 12.46
C PRO A 107 2.44 1.64 11.22
N LEU A 108 1.32 1.55 10.50
CA LEU A 108 0.92 2.52 9.49
C LEU A 108 0.40 3.75 10.24
N LEU A 109 1.13 4.87 10.11
CA LEU A 109 0.81 6.12 10.80
C LEU A 109 0.21 7.13 9.83
N GLU A 110 -0.77 7.89 10.33
CA GLU A 110 -1.33 9.02 9.60
C GLU A 110 -0.32 10.15 9.46
N ASN A 111 -0.53 11.00 8.46
CA ASN A 111 0.31 12.14 8.14
C ASN A 111 1.78 11.77 7.81
N LYS A 112 2.48 12.74 7.25
CA LYS A 112 3.90 12.66 6.92
C LYS A 112 4.72 13.46 7.93
N ASN A 113 5.97 13.06 8.17
CA ASN A 113 6.83 13.68 9.20
C ASN A 113 7.83 14.71 8.67
#